data_AF-A0A358UX18-F1
#
_entry.id   AF-A0A358UX18-F1
#
_cell.length_a   1.000
_cell.length_b   1.000
_cell.length_c   1.000
_cell.angle_alpha   90.00
_cell.angle_beta   90.00
_cell.angle_gamma   90.00
#
_symmetry.space_group_name_H-M   'P 1'
#
loop_
_entity.id
_entity.type
_entity.pdbx_description
1 polymer ?
#
loop_
_entity_poly.entity_id
_entity_poly.type
_entity_poly.pdbx_seq_one_letter_code
_entity_poly.pdbx_strand_id
1 'polypeptide(L)'
;MKALLFLLFISSNAYAENNLHLYSSRLVNTDNDSLLELAVSWKNDSGTGGVTLLKREGVFFKEVSKYSEKNYTPFFVRTGDIDNDRKIELLVGAFDRAIGGRNGFTKKIHIFKIEENSLKPFWFSEREYDDFECVRIGEKNYLLELKKVDGNTSVSIFLWDSFGLWQSHSFISSVPLSI
;
A
#
# COMPACT_ATOMS: atom_id res chain seq x y z
N MET A 1 -19.60 -16.67 -2.58
CA MET A 1 -18.94 -16.86 -3.89
C MET A 1 -19.47 -15.95 -5.02
N LYS A 2 -20.39 -14.98 -4.77
CA LYS A 2 -20.90 -14.05 -5.81
C LYS A 2 -20.18 -12.69 -5.88
N ALA A 3 -19.53 -12.25 -4.81
CA ALA A 3 -18.76 -10.99 -4.79
C ALA A 3 -17.40 -11.10 -5.52
N LEU A 4 -16.78 -12.29 -5.50
CA LEU A 4 -15.46 -12.52 -6.09
C LEU A 4 -15.47 -12.46 -7.62
N LEU A 5 -16.57 -12.86 -8.26
CA LEU A 5 -16.72 -12.83 -9.71
C LEU A 5 -17.02 -11.42 -10.26
N PHE A 6 -17.50 -10.50 -9.40
CA PHE A 6 -17.84 -9.12 -9.80
C PHE A 6 -16.65 -8.16 -9.71
N LEU A 7 -15.68 -8.44 -8.82
CA LEU A 7 -14.40 -7.73 -8.72
C LEU A 7 -13.57 -7.81 -10.02
N LEU A 8 -13.70 -8.91 -10.77
CA LEU A 8 -13.02 -9.11 -12.06
C LEU A 8 -13.57 -8.23 -13.20
N PHE A 9 -14.83 -7.77 -13.13
CA PHE A 9 -15.47 -7.07 -14.25
C PHE A 9 -15.29 -5.54 -14.22
N ILE A 10 -15.20 -4.94 -13.03
CA ILE A 10 -15.05 -3.48 -12.90
C ILE A 10 -13.59 -3.07 -13.12
N SER A 11 -12.64 -3.95 -12.76
CA SER A 11 -11.22 -3.70 -12.92
C SER A 11 -10.72 -3.96 -14.34
N SER A 12 -11.47 -4.64 -15.22
CA SER A 12 -11.02 -4.89 -16.58
C SER A 12 -11.40 -3.77 -17.55
N ASN A 13 -12.64 -3.26 -17.54
CA ASN A 13 -13.09 -2.34 -18.61
C ASN A 13 -12.62 -0.89 -18.41
N ALA A 14 -12.78 -0.29 -17.22
CA ALA A 14 -12.38 1.09 -16.99
C ALA A 14 -10.84 1.30 -16.96
N TYR A 15 -10.10 0.24 -16.59
CA TYR A 15 -8.64 0.25 -16.50
C TYR A 15 -7.98 -0.24 -17.81
N ALA A 16 -8.64 -1.09 -18.61
CA ALA A 16 -8.13 -1.45 -19.95
C ALA A 16 -8.16 -0.28 -20.94
N GLU A 17 -9.18 0.59 -20.90
CA GLU A 17 -9.23 1.77 -21.79
C GLU A 17 -8.07 2.76 -21.55
N ASN A 18 -7.46 2.71 -20.37
CA ASN A 18 -6.39 3.62 -19.95
C ASN A 18 -5.00 2.94 -19.90
N ASN A 19 -4.86 1.71 -20.42
CA ASN A 19 -3.64 0.88 -20.32
C ASN A 19 -3.09 0.81 -18.89
N LEU A 20 -3.96 0.54 -17.92
CA LEU A 20 -3.60 0.45 -16.52
C LEU A 20 -3.38 -1.01 -16.10
N HIS A 21 -2.19 -1.29 -15.62
CA HIS A 21 -1.80 -2.56 -15.00
C HIS A 21 -2.14 -2.51 -13.52
N LEU A 22 -2.94 -3.44 -13.04
CA LEU A 22 -3.32 -3.56 -11.63
C LEU A 22 -2.36 -4.47 -10.89
N TYR A 23 -1.96 -4.07 -9.68
CA TYR A 23 -0.98 -4.83 -8.89
C TYR A 23 -1.59 -5.47 -7.65
N SER A 24 -2.37 -4.71 -6.88
CA SER A 24 -2.95 -5.17 -5.62
C SER A 24 -4.29 -4.50 -5.38
N SER A 25 -5.16 -5.22 -4.68
CA SER A 25 -6.43 -4.68 -4.19
C SER A 25 -6.68 -5.06 -2.74
N ARG A 26 -7.45 -4.24 -2.04
CA ARG A 26 -7.80 -4.44 -0.63
C ARG A 26 -9.18 -3.90 -0.34
N LEU A 27 -10.01 -4.71 0.31
CA LEU A 27 -11.25 -4.22 0.92
C LEU A 27 -10.92 -3.51 2.23
N VAL A 28 -11.53 -2.35 2.45
CA VAL A 28 -11.30 -1.51 3.62
C VAL A 28 -12.62 -0.89 4.07
N ASN A 29 -12.85 -0.80 5.38
CA ASN A 29 -13.98 -0.05 5.95
C ASN A 29 -13.42 1.28 6.44
N THR A 30 -13.64 2.35 5.68
CA THR A 30 -12.93 3.63 5.89
C THR A 30 -13.66 4.59 6.82
N ASP A 31 -14.98 4.44 6.95
CA ASP A 31 -15.86 5.32 7.72
C ASP A 31 -16.66 4.56 8.80
N ASN A 32 -16.36 3.28 9.00
CA ASN A 32 -17.02 2.39 9.94
C ASN A 32 -18.54 2.24 9.68
N ASP A 33 -18.99 2.47 8.44
CA ASP A 33 -20.40 2.39 8.05
C ASP A 33 -20.90 0.94 7.76
N SER A 34 -20.03 -0.05 7.98
CA SER A 34 -20.21 -1.49 7.68
C SER A 34 -20.20 -1.85 6.19
N LEU A 35 -20.11 -0.87 5.28
CA LEU A 35 -19.79 -1.08 3.89
C LEU A 35 -18.27 -1.12 3.72
N LEU A 36 -17.83 -1.88 2.71
CA LEU A 36 -16.43 -1.97 2.36
C LEU A 36 -16.19 -1.16 1.09
N GLU A 37 -15.25 -0.23 1.16
CA GLU A 37 -14.57 0.35 0.01
C GLU A 37 -13.54 -0.63 -0.55
N LEU A 38 -13.11 -0.35 -1.77
CA LEU A 38 -12.07 -1.10 -2.47
C LEU A 38 -10.93 -0.15 -2.83
N ALA A 39 -9.76 -0.39 -2.26
CA ALA A 39 -8.53 0.27 -2.68
C ALA A 39 -7.81 -0.58 -3.73
N VAL A 40 -7.33 0.05 -4.81
CA VAL A 40 -6.64 -0.63 -5.91
C VAL A 40 -5.39 0.13 -6.29
N SER A 41 -4.25 -0.56 -6.37
CA SER A 41 -3.01 0.00 -6.92
C SER A 41 -2.86 -0.33 -8.40
N TRP A 42 -2.34 0.65 -9.15
CA TRP A 42 -2.21 0.56 -10.59
C TRP A 42 -0.97 1.30 -11.12
N LYS A 43 -0.57 0.99 -12.35
CA LYS A 43 0.43 1.73 -13.13
C LYS A 43 0.05 1.76 -14.60
N ASN A 44 0.31 2.86 -15.28
CA ASN A 44 0.14 2.98 -16.72
C ASN A 44 1.46 2.78 -17.49
N ASP A 45 1.35 2.60 -18.80
CA ASP A 45 2.51 2.43 -19.68
C ASP A 45 3.42 3.66 -19.75
N SER A 46 2.92 4.85 -19.42
CA SER A 46 3.74 6.07 -19.37
C SER A 46 4.56 6.20 -18.09
N GLY A 47 4.47 5.22 -17.18
CA GLY A 47 5.26 5.16 -15.95
C GLY A 47 4.66 5.93 -14.79
N THR A 48 3.42 6.40 -14.89
CA THR A 48 2.64 6.94 -13.77
C THR A 48 1.94 5.80 -13.06
N GLY A 49 2.14 5.68 -11.76
CA GLY A 49 1.39 4.77 -10.91
C GLY A 49 0.52 5.51 -9.94
N GLY A 50 -0.36 4.77 -9.27
CA GLY A 50 -1.27 5.36 -8.31
C GLY A 50 -2.08 4.35 -7.55
N VAL A 51 -2.89 4.89 -6.65
CA VAL A 51 -3.88 4.13 -5.89
C VAL A 51 -5.21 4.83 -5.98
N THR A 52 -6.25 4.05 -6.22
CA THR A 52 -7.62 4.53 -6.35
C THR A 52 -8.46 3.93 -5.23
N LEU A 53 -9.27 4.77 -4.58
CA LEU A 53 -10.31 4.37 -3.66
C LEU A 53 -11.65 4.33 -4.41
N LEU A 54 -12.32 3.20 -4.32
CA LEU A 54 -13.62 2.97 -4.94
C LEU A 54 -14.66 2.71 -3.84
N LYS A 55 -15.79 3.40 -3.87
CA LYS A 55 -16.91 3.14 -2.95
C LYS A 55 -18.02 2.37 -3.64
N ARG A 56 -18.70 1.51 -2.90
CA ARG A 56 -19.81 0.71 -3.41
C ARG A 56 -21.01 1.59 -3.72
N GLU A 57 -21.54 1.47 -4.93
CA GLU A 57 -22.76 2.12 -5.40
C GLU A 57 -23.69 1.03 -6.00
N GLY A 58 -24.59 0.50 -5.16
CA GLY A 58 -25.43 -0.64 -5.50
C GLY A 58 -24.64 -1.94 -5.65
N VAL A 59 -24.58 -2.49 -6.88
CA VAL A 59 -23.76 -3.66 -7.22
C VAL A 59 -22.40 -3.27 -7.80
N PHE A 60 -22.17 -1.99 -8.10
CA PHE A 60 -20.96 -1.48 -8.70
C PHE A 60 -20.06 -0.78 -7.69
N PHE A 61 -18.85 -0.46 -8.12
CA PHE A 61 -17.89 0.37 -7.41
C PHE A 61 -17.61 1.61 -8.26
N LYS A 62 -17.57 2.78 -7.63
CA LYS A 62 -17.28 4.06 -8.27
C LYS A 62 -16.05 4.68 -7.66
N GLU A 63 -15.19 5.27 -8.50
CA GLU A 63 -14.04 6.06 -8.05
C GLU A 63 -14.51 7.27 -7.24
N VAL A 64 -14.01 7.35 -6.01
CA VAL A 64 -14.24 8.48 -5.10
C VAL A 64 -12.97 9.27 -4.84
N SER A 65 -11.80 8.66 -4.97
CA SER A 65 -10.53 9.36 -4.90
C SER A 65 -9.40 8.58 -5.57
N LYS A 66 -8.37 9.32 -5.98
CA LYS A 66 -7.22 8.81 -6.71
C LYS A 66 -5.98 9.60 -6.34
N TYR A 67 -4.93 8.89 -5.96
CA TYR A 67 -3.56 9.41 -5.89
C TYR A 67 -2.77 8.89 -7.08
N SER A 68 -1.95 9.73 -7.70
CA SER A 68 -1.05 9.29 -8.76
C SER A 68 0.23 10.12 -8.81
N GLU A 69 1.33 9.47 -9.16
CA GLU A 69 2.63 10.11 -9.25
C GLU A 69 3.46 9.48 -10.40
N LYS A 70 4.30 10.30 -11.02
CA LYS A 70 5.20 9.84 -12.09
C LYS A 70 6.35 9.05 -11.48
N ASN A 71 6.76 7.97 -12.14
CA ASN A 71 7.82 7.06 -11.69
C ASN A 71 7.50 6.29 -10.41
N TYR A 72 6.25 6.35 -9.94
CA TYR A 72 5.73 5.61 -8.81
C TYR A 72 5.20 4.25 -9.27
N THR A 73 5.66 3.15 -8.69
CA THR A 73 5.20 1.79 -9.03
C THR A 73 4.67 1.11 -7.77
N PRO A 74 3.37 1.24 -7.46
CA PRO A 74 2.79 0.65 -6.26
C PRO A 74 2.58 -0.87 -6.46
N PHE A 75 3.10 -1.67 -5.53
CA PHE A 75 3.12 -3.13 -5.69
C PHE A 75 2.20 -3.88 -4.72
N PHE A 76 2.00 -3.38 -3.51
CA PHE A 76 0.97 -3.90 -2.62
C PHE A 76 0.19 -2.80 -1.94
N VAL A 77 -1.01 -3.19 -1.51
CA VAL A 77 -1.87 -2.38 -0.63
C VAL A 77 -2.15 -3.18 0.65
N ARG A 78 -2.01 -2.50 1.79
CA ARG A 78 -2.35 -2.98 3.14
C ARG A 78 -3.14 -1.90 3.88
N THR A 79 -3.80 -2.29 4.95
CA THR A 79 -4.71 -1.44 5.72
C THR A 79 -4.54 -1.70 7.19
N GLY A 80 -4.60 -0.65 8.01
CA GLY A 80 -4.61 -0.75 9.46
C GLY A 80 -4.66 0.63 10.11
N ASP A 81 -5.06 0.67 11.37
CA ASP A 81 -4.99 1.85 12.23
C ASP A 81 -3.54 1.98 12.72
N ILE A 82 -2.74 2.78 12.01
CA ILE A 82 -1.30 2.93 12.25
C ILE A 82 -1.04 3.97 13.33
N ASP A 83 -1.79 5.07 13.32
CA ASP A 83 -1.57 6.20 14.20
C ASP A 83 -2.47 6.21 15.44
N ASN A 84 -3.26 5.15 15.64
CA ASN A 84 -4.13 4.91 16.79
C ASN A 84 -5.29 5.92 16.91
N ASP A 85 -5.70 6.53 15.81
CA ASP A 85 -6.84 7.45 15.78
C ASP A 85 -8.19 6.72 15.60
N ARG A 86 -8.17 5.38 15.50
CA ARG A 86 -9.30 4.48 15.25
C ARG A 86 -9.88 4.57 13.85
N LYS A 87 -9.19 5.24 12.93
CA LYS A 87 -9.47 5.20 11.49
C LYS A 87 -8.45 4.30 10.83
N ILE A 88 -8.80 3.81 9.65
CA ILE A 88 -7.94 2.89 8.92
C ILE A 88 -7.14 3.68 7.88
N GLU A 89 -5.82 3.62 7.99
CA GLU A 89 -4.93 4.12 6.97
C GLU A 89 -4.72 3.08 5.87
N LEU A 90 -4.37 3.60 4.69
CA LEU A 90 -3.92 2.81 3.57
C LEU A 90 -2.40 2.85 3.49
N LEU A 91 -1.77 1.67 3.49
CA LEU A 91 -0.33 1.52 3.30
C LEU A 91 -0.07 0.98 1.92
N VAL A 92 0.81 1.64 1.20
CA VAL A 92 1.18 1.28 -0.15
C VAL A 92 2.68 1.11 -0.20
N GLY A 93 3.11 -0.12 -0.46
CA GLY A 93 4.49 -0.38 -0.83
C GLY A 93 4.67 0.02 -2.29
N ALA A 94 5.73 0.76 -2.59
CA ALA A 94 6.02 1.22 -3.94
C ALA A 94 7.51 1.15 -4.28
N PHE A 95 7.80 1.10 -5.57
CA PHE A 95 9.12 1.36 -6.13
C PHE A 95 9.09 2.70 -6.84
N ASP A 96 9.92 3.63 -6.38
CA ASP A 96 10.15 4.91 -7.03
C ASP A 96 11.39 4.81 -7.89
N ARG A 97 11.31 5.22 -9.15
CA ARG A 97 12.52 5.37 -9.95
C ARG A 97 13.27 6.61 -9.46
N ALA A 98 14.55 6.45 -9.13
CA ALA A 98 15.36 7.57 -8.66
C ALA A 98 15.33 8.73 -9.67
N ILE A 99 15.00 9.93 -9.17
CA ILE A 99 15.02 11.17 -9.96
C ILE A 99 16.47 11.66 -10.00
N GLY A 100 16.99 11.96 -11.20
CA GLY A 100 18.34 12.53 -11.36
C GLY A 100 19.44 11.57 -11.84
N GLY A 101 19.10 10.50 -12.56
CA GLY A 101 20.09 9.71 -13.31
C GLY A 101 20.85 8.63 -12.52
N ARG A 102 20.49 8.39 -11.25
CA ARG A 102 20.91 7.17 -10.56
C ARG A 102 20.16 5.98 -11.16
N ASN A 103 20.89 5.00 -11.68
CA ASN A 103 20.30 3.73 -12.09
C ASN A 103 19.91 2.95 -10.83
N GLY A 104 18.65 3.04 -10.42
CA GLY A 104 18.13 2.30 -9.26
C GLY A 104 16.64 2.55 -9.02
N PHE A 105 15.99 1.58 -8.38
CA PHE A 105 14.67 1.75 -7.79
C PHE A 105 14.85 1.94 -6.28
N THR A 106 14.15 2.89 -5.70
CA THR A 106 14.06 3.05 -4.25
C THR A 106 12.72 2.48 -3.82
N LYS A 107 12.75 1.54 -2.87
CA LYS A 107 11.50 1.03 -2.29
C LYS A 107 11.04 2.03 -1.24
N LYS A 108 9.75 2.35 -1.23
CA LYS A 108 9.12 3.26 -0.29
C LYS A 108 7.82 2.69 0.26
N ILE A 109 7.44 3.18 1.44
CA ILE A 109 6.13 2.98 2.02
C ILE A 109 5.43 4.32 2.04
N HIS A 110 4.26 4.36 1.41
CA HIS A 110 3.38 5.52 1.36
C HIS A 110 2.17 5.20 2.25
N ILE A 111 1.89 6.07 3.21
CA ILE A 111 0.74 5.96 4.09
C ILE A 111 -0.23 7.06 3.70
N PHE A 112 -1.48 6.69 3.46
CA PHE A 112 -2.57 7.60 3.17
C PHE A 112 -3.61 7.52 4.27
N LYS A 113 -4.05 8.69 4.74
CA LYS A 113 -5.32 8.79 5.46
C LYS A 113 -6.46 8.81 4.48
N ILE A 114 -7.58 8.24 4.90
CA ILE A 114 -8.82 8.30 4.15
C ILE A 114 -9.75 9.23 4.92
N GLU A 115 -9.97 10.41 4.36
CA GLU A 115 -10.79 11.45 4.98
C GLU A 115 -11.85 11.91 3.97
N GLU A 116 -13.13 11.81 4.34
CA GLU A 116 -14.25 12.27 3.51
C GLU A 116 -14.18 11.69 2.08
N ASN A 117 -13.91 10.39 1.98
CA ASN A 117 -13.68 9.65 0.72
C ASN A 117 -12.45 10.07 -0.08
N SER A 118 -11.54 10.86 0.49
CA SER A 118 -10.31 11.32 -0.16
C SER A 118 -9.07 10.62 0.38
N LEU A 119 -8.22 10.13 -0.52
CA LEU A 119 -6.86 9.68 -0.21
C LEU A 119 -5.98 10.90 0.04
N LYS A 120 -5.59 11.10 1.29
CA LYS A 120 -4.67 12.16 1.69
C LYS A 120 -3.32 11.56 2.02
N PRO A 121 -2.24 11.97 1.33
CA PRO A 121 -0.89 11.65 1.74
C PRO A 121 -0.70 12.02 3.21
N PHE A 122 -0.31 11.04 4.02
CA PHE A 122 -0.12 11.23 5.45
C PHE A 122 1.36 11.14 5.81
N TRP A 123 2.04 10.13 5.28
CA TRP A 123 3.45 9.93 5.53
C TRP A 123 4.12 9.14 4.42
N PHE A 124 5.42 9.38 4.21
CA PHE A 124 6.25 8.64 3.27
C PHE A 124 7.56 8.26 3.95
N SER A 125 8.05 7.06 3.68
CA SER A 125 9.35 6.65 4.20
C SER A 125 10.48 7.45 3.56
N GLU A 126 11.27 8.12 4.39
CA GLU A 126 12.52 8.76 3.96
C GLU A 126 13.60 7.74 3.58
N ARG A 127 13.54 6.55 4.18
CA ARG A 127 14.54 5.50 3.96
C ARG A 127 14.29 4.82 2.62
N GLU A 128 15.31 4.82 1.77
CA GLU A 128 15.39 3.95 0.60
C GLU A 128 15.67 2.53 1.10
N TYR A 129 14.91 1.55 0.63
CA TYR A 129 15.11 0.16 1.03
C TYR A 129 15.51 -0.71 -0.15
N ASP A 130 16.52 -1.55 0.04
CA ASP A 130 17.06 -2.43 -1.00
C ASP A 130 16.15 -3.65 -1.25
N ASP A 131 15.55 -4.22 -0.21
CA ASP A 131 14.59 -5.33 -0.31
C ASP A 131 13.54 -5.34 0.80
N PHE A 132 12.29 -5.62 0.43
CA PHE A 132 11.19 -5.93 1.34
C PHE A 132 10.52 -7.21 0.85
N GLU A 133 10.38 -8.20 1.73
CA GLU A 133 9.59 -9.41 1.43
C GLU A 133 8.15 -9.27 1.90
N CYS A 134 7.93 -8.63 3.05
CA CYS A 134 6.59 -8.43 3.59
C CYS A 134 6.53 -7.24 4.55
N VAL A 135 5.41 -6.52 4.49
CA VAL A 135 5.02 -5.50 5.46
C VAL A 135 3.69 -5.95 6.10
N ARG A 136 3.69 -6.14 7.41
CA ARG A 136 2.49 -6.44 8.20
C ARG A 136 2.24 -5.33 9.21
N ILE A 137 1.00 -4.89 9.29
CA ILE A 137 0.53 -4.01 10.36
C ILE A 137 -0.02 -4.92 11.45
N GLY A 138 0.51 -4.80 12.66
CA GLY A 138 -0.01 -5.51 13.81
C GLY A 138 -1.17 -4.79 14.47
N GLU A 139 -1.76 -5.41 15.49
CA GLU A 139 -2.65 -4.70 16.40
C GLU A 139 -1.77 -3.76 17.26
N LYS A 140 -2.01 -2.44 17.16
CA LYS A 140 -1.35 -1.34 17.89
C LYS A 140 -0.01 -0.85 17.33
N ASN A 141 -0.08 0.09 16.38
CA ASN A 141 0.96 1.09 16.09
C ASN A 141 2.31 0.55 15.64
N TYR A 142 2.37 -0.67 15.12
CA TYR A 142 3.62 -1.22 14.62
C TYR A 142 3.53 -1.77 13.21
N LEU A 143 4.59 -1.50 12.47
CA LEU A 143 4.86 -2.03 11.15
C LEU A 143 6.01 -3.02 11.25
N LEU A 144 5.75 -4.26 10.87
CA LEU A 144 6.73 -5.31 10.81
C LEU A 144 7.24 -5.43 9.38
N GLU A 145 8.55 -5.36 9.24
CA GLU A 145 9.29 -5.49 7.99
C GLU A 145 10.09 -6.80 8.03
N LEU A 146 9.96 -7.59 6.97
CA LEU A 146 10.82 -8.76 6.72
C LEU A 146 11.75 -8.46 5.54
N LYS A 147 13.04 -8.70 5.73
CA LYS A 147 14.08 -8.57 4.69
C LYS A 147 14.98 -9.79 4.67
N LYS A 148 15.54 -10.10 3.50
CA LYS A 148 16.61 -11.09 3.38
C LYS A 148 17.98 -10.40 3.44
N VAL A 149 18.85 -10.85 4.34
CA VAL A 149 20.20 -10.31 4.53
C VAL A 149 21.17 -11.49 4.60
N ASP A 150 22.04 -11.63 3.60
CA ASP A 150 23.05 -12.69 3.51
C ASP A 150 22.48 -14.11 3.71
N GLY A 151 21.30 -14.38 3.13
CA GLY A 151 20.60 -15.68 3.23
C GLY A 151 19.78 -15.87 4.50
N ASN A 152 19.89 -14.96 5.47
CA ASN A 152 19.09 -14.94 6.71
C ASN A 152 17.88 -14.00 6.57
N THR A 153 16.89 -14.14 7.45
CA THR A 153 15.76 -13.20 7.49
C THR A 153 15.94 -12.20 8.63
N SER A 154 16.02 -10.92 8.29
CA SER A 154 15.94 -9.80 9.23
C SER A 154 14.48 -9.43 9.46
N VAL A 155 14.11 -9.25 10.73
CA VAL A 155 12.82 -8.74 11.15
C VAL A 155 13.04 -7.38 11.80
N SER A 156 12.44 -6.33 11.24
CA SER A 156 12.42 -5.00 11.84
C SER A 156 11.02 -4.67 12.33
N ILE A 157 10.92 -4.07 13.51
CA ILE A 157 9.68 -3.53 14.06
C ILE A 157 9.81 -2.02 14.08
N PHE A 158 8.89 -1.35 13.39
CA PHE A 158 8.73 0.09 13.40
C PHE A 158 7.55 0.43 14.28
N LEU A 159 7.68 1.45 15.12
CA LEU A 159 6.59 2.01 15.90
C LEU A 159 6.21 3.37 15.35
N TRP A 160 4.92 3.67 15.37
CA TRP A 160 4.44 5.01 15.07
C TRP A 160 4.66 5.95 16.27
N ASP A 161 5.21 7.13 16.02
CA ASP A 161 5.24 8.27 16.94
C ASP A 161 4.67 9.54 16.29
N SER A 162 4.74 10.67 17.00
CA SER A 162 4.18 11.95 16.52
C SER A 162 4.76 12.48 15.20
N PHE A 163 5.88 11.92 14.71
CA PHE A 163 6.55 12.33 13.48
C PHE A 163 6.66 11.20 12.44
N GLY A 164 6.14 10.02 12.74
CA GLY A 164 5.99 8.91 11.80
C GLY A 164 6.52 7.58 12.32
N LEU A 165 6.89 6.70 11.39
CA LEU A 165 7.45 5.39 11.75
C LEU A 165 8.94 5.51 12.06
N TRP A 166 9.33 5.07 13.27
CA TRP A 166 10.73 4.90 13.65
C TRP A 166 11.03 3.44 13.97
N GLN A 167 12.22 2.98 13.60
CA GLN A 167 12.64 1.60 13.86
C GLN A 167 12.93 1.42 15.35
N SER A 168 12.10 0.63 16.02
CA SER A 168 12.23 0.37 17.46
C SER A 168 13.18 -0.79 17.74
N HIS A 169 13.04 -1.89 16.99
CA HIS A 169 13.85 -3.09 17.19
C HIS A 169 14.20 -3.72 15.84
N SER A 170 15.35 -4.40 15.79
CA SER A 170 15.75 -5.25 14.67
C SER A 170 16.43 -6.50 15.20
N PHE A 171 16.11 -7.65 14.63
CA PHE A 171 16.82 -8.89 14.91
C PHE A 171 16.94 -9.74 13.65
N ILE A 172 18.03 -10.49 13.56
CA ILE A 172 18.30 -11.39 12.44
C ILE A 172 18.02 -12.81 12.93
N SER A 173 17.10 -13.49 12.24
CA SER A 173 16.85 -14.91 12.44
C SER A 173 17.76 -15.71 11.52
N SER A 174 18.49 -16.68 12.10
CA SER A 174 19.22 -17.70 11.34
C SER A 174 18.30 -18.76 10.73
N VAL A 175 16.99 -18.69 10.98
CA VAL A 175 16.02 -19.62 10.41
C VAL A 175 15.55 -19.06 9.07
N PRO A 176 15.81 -19.74 7.94
CA PRO A 176 15.24 -19.36 6.66
C PRO A 176 13.71 -19.48 6.76
N LEU A 177 13.00 -18.36 6.59
CA LEU A 177 11.54 -18.37 6.50
C LEU A 177 11.15 -18.94 5.13
N SER A 178 10.60 -20.15 5.12
CA SER A 178 9.81 -20.65 3.99
C SER A 178 8.41 -20.05 4.10
N ILE A 179 8.19 -18.93 3.40
CA ILE A 179 6.87 -18.30 3.23
C ILE A 179 6.19 -18.90 2.00
#